data_AF-A0A8S3TM82-F1
#
_entry.id   AF-A0A8S3TM82-F1
#
_cell.length_a   1.000
_cell.length_b   1.000
_cell.length_c   1.000
_cell.angle_alpha   90.00
_cell.angle_beta   90.00
_cell.angle_gamma   90.00
#
_symmetry.space_group_name_H-M   'P 1'
#
loop_
_entity.id
_entity.type
_entity.pdbx_description
1 polymer ?
#
loop_
_entity_poly.entity_id
_entity_poly.type
_entity_poly.pdbx_seq_one_letter_code
_entity_poly.pdbx_strand_id
1 'polypeptide(L)'
;MSDHVAVLPGLWKLNLNITFENDIKLTADAVEGLKKRITYENIIVHNVLENMIAILKSKSSRGKIESRKCLENILSRDPRNLNALADIEYLSRTQHRTSEADQYKTRLEKVLHGHTINDVRTKSICVMEQGYAILYEESANIEHISKTDFPKAIECYCLSIKGNRPKERLSTTMCLSQ
;
A
#
# COMPACT_ATOMS: atom_id res chain seq x y z
N MET A 1 27.86 -9.90 -0.82
CA MET A 1 27.13 -8.84 -0.11
C MET A 1 25.69 -8.94 -0.57
N SER A 2 24.73 -9.29 0.30
CA SER A 2 23.33 -9.30 -0.14
C SER A 2 22.87 -7.86 -0.28
N ASP A 3 22.48 -7.46 -1.48
CA ASP A 3 21.78 -6.19 -1.71
C ASP A 3 20.48 -6.22 -0.89
N HIS A 4 20.53 -5.72 0.34
CA HIS A 4 19.33 -5.53 1.14
C HIS A 4 18.48 -4.50 0.40
N VAL A 5 17.38 -4.96 -0.17
CA VAL A 5 16.35 -4.10 -0.76
C VAL A 5 15.99 -3.04 0.29
N ALA A 6 16.34 -1.80 0.01
CA ALA A 6 15.96 -0.67 0.86
C ALA A 6 14.44 -0.57 0.84
N VAL A 7 13.80 -0.80 2.00
CA VAL A 7 12.35 -0.60 2.12
C VAL A 7 12.08 0.89 1.99
N LEU A 8 11.22 1.26 1.04
CA LEU A 8 10.81 2.64 0.80
C LEU A 8 9.32 2.78 1.11
N PRO A 9 8.92 3.01 2.37
CA PRO A 9 7.51 3.04 2.74
C PRO A 9 6.72 4.17 2.09
N GLY A 10 5.41 3.96 2.05
CA GLY A 10 4.40 4.89 1.54
C GLY A 10 3.81 4.40 0.22
N LEU A 11 2.50 4.17 0.20
CA LEU A 11 1.79 3.78 -1.01
C LEU A 11 1.59 4.97 -1.96
N TRP A 12 1.69 6.22 -1.46
CA TRP A 12 1.62 7.42 -2.31
C TRP A 12 2.70 7.46 -3.39
N LYS A 13 3.84 6.79 -3.18
CA LYS A 13 4.96 6.70 -4.14
C LYS A 13 4.73 5.66 -5.21
N LEU A 14 3.86 4.69 -4.93
CA LEU A 14 3.47 3.72 -5.94
C LEU A 14 2.68 4.52 -6.96
N ASN A 15 3.16 4.50 -8.20
CA ASN A 15 2.44 5.05 -9.34
C ASN A 15 1.26 4.12 -9.64
N LEU A 16 0.36 3.96 -8.67
CA LEU A 16 -0.90 3.27 -8.78
C LEU A 16 -1.65 4.02 -9.87
N ASN A 17 -1.59 3.51 -11.11
CA ASN A 17 -2.41 3.90 -12.26
C ASN A 17 -3.88 3.52 -12.01
N ILE A 18 -4.35 3.78 -10.80
CA ILE A 18 -5.71 4.18 -10.54
C ILE A 18 -5.80 5.62 -11.09
N THR A 19 -5.68 5.73 -12.42
CA THR A 19 -5.63 6.93 -13.25
C THR A 19 -6.99 7.59 -13.22
N PHE A 20 -7.33 8.24 -12.12
CA PHE A 20 -8.60 8.95 -11.96
C PHE A 20 -8.36 10.33 -11.37
N GLU A 21 -7.33 11.05 -11.84
CA GLU A 21 -7.08 12.43 -11.36
C GLU A 21 -8.28 13.37 -11.58
N ASN A 22 -9.23 13.00 -12.45
CA ASN A 22 -10.42 13.81 -12.72
C ASN A 22 -11.77 13.05 -12.62
N ASP A 23 -11.79 11.76 -12.26
CA ASP A 23 -13.06 11.01 -12.17
C ASP A 23 -13.38 10.59 -10.73
N ILE A 24 -14.18 11.44 -10.09
CA ILE A 24 -14.69 11.23 -8.73
C ILE A 24 -15.51 9.94 -8.63
N LYS A 25 -16.23 9.56 -9.70
CA LYS A 25 -17.09 8.37 -9.72
C LYS A 25 -16.23 7.10 -9.72
N LEU A 26 -15.20 7.06 -10.56
CA LEU A 26 -14.27 5.92 -10.60
C LEU A 26 -13.47 5.77 -9.30
N THR A 27 -13.14 6.88 -8.63
CA THR A 27 -12.52 6.84 -7.29
C THR A 27 -13.47 6.26 -6.24
N ALA A 28 -14.76 6.64 -6.28
CA ALA A 28 -15.77 6.12 -5.35
C ALA A 28 -16.04 4.63 -5.57
N ASP A 29 -16.14 4.18 -6.82
CA ASP A 29 -16.35 2.77 -7.17
C ASP A 29 -15.15 1.91 -6.75
N ALA A 30 -13.92 2.40 -6.95
CA ALA A 30 -12.71 1.74 -6.46
C ALA A 30 -12.70 1.61 -4.93
N VAL A 31 -13.02 2.67 -4.20
CA VAL A 31 -13.11 2.64 -2.73
C VAL A 31 -14.18 1.64 -2.26
N GLU A 32 -15.33 1.58 -2.92
CA GLU A 32 -16.39 0.65 -2.57
C GLU A 32 -16.00 -0.81 -2.84
N GLY A 33 -15.34 -1.08 -3.97
CA GLY A 33 -14.77 -2.41 -4.27
C GLY A 33 -13.78 -2.86 -3.20
N LEU A 34 -12.88 -1.96 -2.76
CA LEU A 34 -11.93 -2.24 -1.69
C LEU A 34 -12.62 -2.52 -0.35
N LYS A 35 -13.67 -1.76 0.01
CA LYS A 35 -14.44 -1.98 1.24
C LYS A 35 -15.15 -3.32 1.27
N LYS A 36 -15.79 -3.72 0.17
CA LYS A 36 -16.42 -5.05 0.05
C LYS A 36 -15.41 -6.17 0.24
N ARG A 37 -14.17 -5.94 -0.17
CA ARG A 37 -13.11 -6.92 -0.05
C ARG A 37 -12.58 -7.07 1.37
N ILE A 38 -12.47 -5.97 2.12
CA ILE A 38 -12.01 -5.97 3.52
C ILE A 38 -12.76 -7.02 4.37
N THR A 39 -14.05 -7.25 4.13
CA THR A 39 -14.87 -8.18 4.93
C THR A 39 -14.46 -9.65 4.82
N TYR A 40 -13.64 -10.02 3.82
CA TYR A 40 -13.24 -11.41 3.56
C TYR A 40 -11.75 -11.66 3.77
N GLU A 41 -11.00 -10.63 4.17
CA GLU A 41 -9.54 -10.64 4.15
C GLU A 41 -8.93 -10.74 5.55
N ASN A 42 -7.68 -11.21 5.61
CA ASN A 42 -6.93 -11.24 6.87
C ASN A 42 -6.40 -9.84 7.25
N ILE A 43 -5.97 -9.67 8.50
CA ILE A 43 -5.56 -8.36 9.04
C ILE A 43 -4.42 -7.67 8.26
N ILE A 44 -3.50 -8.43 7.64
CA ILE A 44 -2.42 -7.84 6.84
C ILE A 44 -3.02 -7.24 5.57
N VAL A 45 -3.84 -8.00 4.84
CA VAL A 45 -4.51 -7.51 3.63
C VAL A 45 -5.47 -6.38 3.98
N HIS A 46 -6.21 -6.48 5.09
CA HIS A 46 -7.06 -5.39 5.60
C HIS A 46 -6.28 -4.07 5.68
N ASN A 47 -5.12 -4.06 6.34
CA ASN A 47 -4.30 -2.85 6.47
C ASN A 47 -3.84 -2.30 5.10
N VAL A 48 -3.50 -3.16 4.14
CA VAL A 48 -3.19 -2.73 2.76
C VAL A 48 -4.38 -2.03 2.13
N LEU A 49 -5.54 -2.67 2.18
CA LEU A 49 -6.76 -2.16 1.55
C LEU A 49 -7.16 -0.82 2.17
N GLU A 50 -7.06 -0.67 3.49
CA GLU A 50 -7.32 0.62 4.16
C GLU A 50 -6.28 1.69 3.80
N ASN A 51 -4.99 1.35 3.71
CA ASN A 51 -3.95 2.28 3.23
C ASN A 51 -4.24 2.72 1.78
N MET A 52 -4.62 1.79 0.89
CA MET A 52 -5.00 2.11 -0.49
C MET A 52 -6.23 3.01 -0.55
N ILE A 53 -7.28 2.73 0.24
CA ILE A 53 -8.46 3.59 0.36
C ILE A 53 -8.05 5.00 0.83
N ALA A 54 -7.15 5.10 1.80
CA ALA A 54 -6.68 6.38 2.30
C ALA A 54 -5.97 7.19 1.20
N ILE A 55 -5.07 6.57 0.43
CA ILE A 55 -4.39 7.24 -0.68
C ILE A 55 -5.38 7.67 -1.77
N LEU A 56 -6.34 6.82 -2.13
CA LEU A 56 -7.39 7.17 -3.10
C LEU A 56 -8.21 8.37 -2.66
N LYS A 57 -8.65 8.39 -1.40
CA LYS A 57 -9.39 9.53 -0.82
C LYS A 57 -8.57 10.82 -0.85
N SER A 58 -7.26 10.73 -0.64
CA SER A 58 -6.36 11.91 -0.59
C SER A 58 -6.26 12.67 -1.92
N LYS A 59 -6.59 12.03 -3.05
CA LYS A 59 -6.57 12.63 -4.38
C LYS A 59 -7.58 13.77 -4.54
N SER A 60 -8.64 13.81 -3.73
CA SER A 60 -9.58 14.92 -3.70
C SER A 60 -9.37 15.83 -2.49
N SER A 61 -9.58 17.13 -2.63
CA SER A 61 -9.45 18.10 -1.52
C SER A 61 -10.36 17.75 -0.33
N ARG A 62 -11.62 17.36 -0.61
CA ARG A 62 -12.60 16.90 0.40
C ARG A 62 -12.19 15.58 1.05
N GLY A 63 -11.58 14.68 0.30
CA GLY A 63 -11.18 13.35 0.78
C GLY A 63 -9.89 13.32 1.60
N LYS A 64 -9.09 14.41 1.65
CA LYS A 64 -7.90 14.48 2.52
C LYS A 64 -8.21 14.30 4.01
N ILE A 65 -9.34 14.81 4.49
CA ILE A 65 -9.76 14.64 5.90
C ILE A 65 -10.10 13.18 6.18
N GLU A 66 -10.81 12.52 5.26
CA GLU A 66 -11.18 11.11 5.42
C GLU A 66 -9.97 10.19 5.27
N SER A 67 -9.07 10.49 4.34
CA SER A 67 -7.79 9.82 4.16
C SER A 67 -7.00 9.78 5.47
N ARG A 68 -6.87 10.95 6.12
CA ARG A 68 -6.23 11.06 7.43
C ARG A 68 -6.88 10.17 8.48
N LYS A 69 -8.22 10.20 8.60
CA LYS A 69 -8.93 9.33 9.55
C LYS A 69 -8.67 7.85 9.30
N CYS A 70 -8.60 7.43 8.04
CA CYS A 70 -8.25 6.05 7.68
C CYS A 70 -6.83 5.70 8.17
N LEU A 71 -5.84 6.56 7.92
CA LEU A 71 -4.45 6.34 8.33
C LEU A 71 -4.30 6.33 9.86
N GLU A 72 -4.95 7.25 10.57
CA GLU A 72 -4.95 7.29 12.03
C GLU A 72 -5.60 6.03 12.64
N ASN A 73 -6.64 5.51 11.98
CA ASN A 73 -7.29 4.25 12.38
C ASN A 73 -6.36 3.03 12.20
N ILE A 74 -5.55 3.00 11.14
CA ILE A 74 -4.51 1.97 10.97
C ILE A 74 -3.48 2.10 12.08
N LEU A 75 -2.98 3.31 12.33
CA LEU A 75 -1.94 3.57 13.33
C LEU A 75 -2.39 3.37 14.78
N SER A 76 -3.69 3.40 15.06
CA SER A 76 -4.22 3.05 16.39
C SER A 76 -4.17 1.54 16.64
N ARG A 77 -4.31 0.72 15.59
CA ARG A 77 -4.18 -0.75 15.64
C ARG A 77 -2.73 -1.22 15.52
N ASP A 78 -1.98 -0.62 14.60
CA ASP A 78 -0.58 -0.91 14.35
C ASP A 78 0.24 0.40 14.31
N PRO A 79 0.75 0.86 15.46
CA PRO A 79 1.51 2.10 15.56
C PRO A 79 2.84 2.11 14.79
N ARG A 80 3.27 0.94 14.29
CA ARG A 80 4.52 0.71 13.56
C ARG A 80 4.28 0.44 12.08
N ASN A 81 3.05 0.55 11.57
CA ASN A 81 2.76 0.35 10.16
C ASN A 81 3.52 1.39 9.31
N LEU A 82 4.57 0.92 8.62
CA LEU A 82 5.51 1.80 7.91
C LEU A 82 4.83 2.55 6.75
N ASN A 83 3.91 1.91 6.03
CA ASN A 83 3.18 2.57 4.95
C ASN A 83 2.28 3.67 5.48
N ALA A 84 1.49 3.40 6.52
CA ALA A 84 0.61 4.40 7.12
C ALA A 84 1.39 5.59 7.72
N LEU A 85 2.54 5.34 8.37
CA LEU A 85 3.43 6.39 8.87
C LEU A 85 3.98 7.28 7.74
N ALA A 86 4.38 6.69 6.61
CA ALA A 86 4.88 7.45 5.47
C ALA A 86 3.76 8.18 4.70
N ASP A 87 2.58 7.57 4.59
CA ASP A 87 1.43 8.15 3.91
C ASP A 87 0.87 9.36 4.69
N ILE A 88 0.82 9.29 6.03
CA ILE A 88 0.36 10.41 6.85
C ILE A 88 1.41 11.54 6.94
N GLU A 89 2.69 11.20 6.90
CA GLU A 89 3.79 12.17 6.81
C GLU A 89 3.68 12.98 5.51
N TYR A 90 3.53 12.28 4.38
CA TYR A 90 3.31 12.90 3.08
C TYR A 90 2.06 13.77 3.06
N LEU A 91 0.92 13.23 3.52
CA LEU A 91 -0.33 13.98 3.57
C LEU A 91 -0.19 15.26 4.41
N SER A 92 0.48 15.17 5.57
CA SER A 92 0.74 16.32 6.43
C SER A 92 1.62 17.37 5.74
N ARG A 93 2.65 16.98 4.99
CA ARG A 93 3.46 17.92 4.21
C ARG A 93 2.67 18.62 3.11
N THR A 94 1.85 17.88 2.35
CA THR A 94 0.99 18.48 1.29
C THR A 94 -0.12 19.38 1.84
N GLN A 95 -0.38 19.33 3.14
CA GLN A 95 -1.29 20.21 3.87
C GLN A 95 -0.57 21.31 4.66
N HIS A 96 0.74 21.50 4.45
CA HIS A 96 1.57 22.47 5.15
C HIS A 96 1.59 22.31 6.69
N ARG A 97 1.37 21.08 7.19
CA ARG A 97 1.44 20.73 8.61
C ARG A 97 2.82 20.20 8.97
N THR A 98 3.83 21.06 8.91
CA THR A 98 5.25 20.66 8.99
C THR A 98 5.60 19.97 10.31
N SER A 99 5.18 20.53 11.45
CA SER A 99 5.47 19.95 12.78
C SER A 99 4.90 18.52 12.92
N GLU A 100 3.69 18.30 12.40
CA GLU A 100 3.06 16.99 12.40
C GLU A 100 3.81 16.01 11.47
N ALA A 101 4.15 16.46 10.25
CA ALA A 101 4.93 15.65 9.33
C ALA A 101 6.27 15.20 9.94
N ASP A 102 6.95 16.10 10.65
CA ASP A 102 8.24 15.78 11.29
C ASP A 102 8.10 14.79 12.45
N GLN A 103 6.98 14.82 13.18
CA GLN A 103 6.67 13.79 14.19
C GLN A 103 6.50 12.41 13.57
N TYR A 104 5.74 12.31 12.47
CA TYR A 104 5.55 11.03 11.78
C TYR A 104 6.83 10.56 11.08
N LYS A 105 7.62 11.47 10.50
CA LYS A 105 8.95 11.17 9.96
C LYS A 105 9.87 10.58 11.02
N THR A 106 9.93 11.20 12.21
CA THR A 106 10.76 10.69 13.32
C THR A 106 10.33 9.28 13.73
N ARG A 107 9.02 9.01 13.82
CA ARG A 107 8.49 7.68 14.12
C ARG A 107 8.85 6.67 13.03
N LEU A 108 8.70 7.05 11.76
CA LEU A 108 9.04 6.23 10.60
C LEU A 108 10.52 5.84 10.61
N GLU A 109 11.41 6.81 10.79
CA GLU A 109 12.86 6.59 10.84
C GLU A 109 13.27 5.69 12.01
N LYS A 110 12.63 5.84 13.18
CA LYS A 110 12.89 4.97 14.34
C LYS A 110 12.61 3.49 14.02
N VAL A 111 11.53 3.19 13.30
CA VAL A 111 11.20 1.81 12.90
C VAL A 111 12.10 1.33 11.76
N LEU A 112 12.42 2.19 10.79
CA LEU A 112 13.30 1.85 9.66
C LEU A 112 14.75 1.56 10.08
N HIS A 113 15.27 2.26 11.08
CA HIS A 113 16.62 2.03 11.60
C HIS A 113 16.66 1.02 12.75
N GLY A 114 15.50 0.47 13.14
CA GLY A 114 15.44 -0.59 14.12
C GLY A 114 15.99 -1.92 13.58
N HIS A 115 16.66 -2.68 14.45
CA HIS A 115 17.31 -3.95 14.12
C HIS A 115 16.74 -5.14 14.92
N THR A 116 15.66 -4.93 15.67
CA THR A 116 15.01 -6.04 16.38
C THR A 116 14.33 -6.97 15.39
N ILE A 117 14.06 -8.22 15.81
CA ILE A 117 13.27 -9.16 14.99
C ILE A 117 11.90 -8.58 14.60
N ASN A 118 11.32 -7.76 15.48
CA ASN A 118 10.07 -7.06 15.22
C ASN A 118 10.24 -5.97 14.15
N ASP A 119 11.36 -5.24 14.12
CA ASP A 119 11.63 -4.27 13.06
C ASP A 119 11.79 -4.96 11.70
N VAL A 120 12.51 -6.08 11.66
CA VAL A 120 12.65 -6.89 10.43
C VAL A 120 11.28 -7.38 9.97
N ARG A 121 10.45 -7.89 10.89
CA ARG A 121 9.07 -8.31 10.57
C ARG A 121 8.24 -7.16 10.02
N THR A 122 8.28 -5.98 10.64
CA THR A 122 7.55 -4.80 10.19
C THR A 122 8.00 -4.36 8.79
N LYS A 123 9.31 -4.39 8.50
CA LYS A 123 9.86 -4.09 7.17
C LYS A 123 9.37 -5.10 6.12
N SER A 124 9.37 -6.39 6.44
CA SER A 124 8.85 -7.44 5.54
C SER A 124 7.35 -7.26 5.27
N ILE A 125 6.55 -6.92 6.30
CA ILE A 125 5.13 -6.62 6.13
C ILE A 125 4.96 -5.43 5.19
N CYS A 126 5.69 -4.34 5.39
CA CYS A 126 5.63 -3.16 4.51
C CYS A 126 5.87 -3.52 3.03
N VAL A 127 6.86 -4.36 2.75
CA VAL A 127 7.15 -4.86 1.39
C VAL A 127 5.99 -5.71 0.84
N MET A 128 5.43 -6.61 1.64
CA MET A 128 4.26 -7.40 1.25
C MET A 128 3.05 -6.52 0.94
N GLU A 129 2.81 -5.50 1.77
CA GLU A 129 1.72 -4.54 1.59
C GLU A 129 1.87 -3.77 0.27
N GLN A 130 3.09 -3.32 -0.04
CA GLN A 130 3.40 -2.61 -1.29
C GLN A 130 3.26 -3.53 -2.51
N GLY A 131 3.76 -4.76 -2.41
CA GLY A 131 3.60 -5.77 -3.45
C GLY A 131 2.14 -6.09 -3.76
N TYR A 132 1.30 -6.15 -2.72
CA TYR A 132 -0.12 -6.38 -2.89
C TYR A 132 -0.79 -5.19 -3.59
N ALA A 133 -0.45 -3.95 -3.21
CA ALA A 133 -0.99 -2.76 -3.86
C ALA A 133 -0.63 -2.70 -5.36
N ILE A 134 0.60 -3.08 -5.73
CA ILE A 134 1.03 -3.17 -7.14
C ILE A 134 0.26 -4.27 -7.88
N LEU A 135 0.14 -5.47 -7.29
CA LEU A 135 -0.61 -6.57 -7.90
C LEU A 135 -2.08 -6.21 -8.11
N TYR A 136 -2.69 -5.48 -7.18
CA TYR A 136 -4.04 -4.96 -7.32
C TYR A 136 -4.16 -3.99 -8.50
N GLU A 137 -3.19 -3.09 -8.68
CA GLU A 137 -3.15 -2.18 -9.84
C GLU A 137 -3.04 -2.96 -11.16
N GLU A 138 -2.07 -3.88 -11.27
CA GLU A 138 -1.81 -4.63 -12.50
C GLU A 138 -2.96 -5.56 -12.89
N SER A 139 -3.71 -6.07 -11.91
CA SER A 139 -4.77 -7.04 -12.14
C SER A 139 -6.10 -6.46 -12.61
N ALA A 140 -6.28 -5.13 -12.60
CA ALA A 140 -7.38 -4.35 -13.18
C ALA A 140 -8.84 -4.90 -13.13
N ASN A 141 -9.15 -5.94 -12.34
CA ASN A 141 -10.49 -6.55 -12.09
C ASN A 141 -10.47 -8.00 -11.53
N ILE A 142 -9.37 -8.59 -11.04
CA ILE A 142 -9.46 -9.97 -10.50
C ILE A 142 -10.14 -9.96 -9.13
N GLU A 143 -11.36 -10.51 -9.07
CA GLU A 143 -12.18 -10.73 -7.88
C GLU A 143 -11.50 -11.54 -6.76
N HIS A 144 -10.30 -12.11 -6.98
CA HIS A 144 -9.57 -12.88 -5.97
C HIS A 144 -8.04 -12.75 -6.13
N ILE A 145 -7.41 -11.86 -5.35
CA ILE A 145 -5.99 -12.03 -4.98
C ILE A 145 -5.97 -12.91 -3.73
N SER A 146 -5.60 -14.18 -3.88
CA SER A 146 -5.60 -15.18 -2.82
C SER A 146 -4.34 -15.06 -1.94
N LYS A 147 -4.35 -15.65 -0.74
CA LYS A 147 -3.13 -15.80 0.09
C LYS A 147 -1.99 -16.52 -0.66
N THR A 148 -2.31 -17.30 -1.69
CA THR A 148 -1.31 -17.95 -2.56
C THR A 148 -0.55 -16.96 -3.45
N ASP A 149 -1.02 -15.71 -3.56
CA ASP A 149 -0.40 -14.67 -4.41
C ASP A 149 0.58 -13.78 -3.63
N PHE A 150 0.83 -14.01 -2.33
CA PHE A 150 1.84 -13.26 -1.58
C PHE A 150 3.27 -13.38 -2.16
N PRO A 151 3.74 -14.56 -2.63
CA PRO A 151 5.01 -14.64 -3.34
C PRO A 151 5.04 -13.77 -4.60
N LYS A 152 3.92 -13.72 -5.35
CA LYS A 152 3.80 -12.86 -6.53
C LYS A 152 3.79 -11.38 -6.16
N ALA A 153 3.13 -11.00 -5.06
CA ALA A 153 3.16 -9.64 -4.55
C ALA A 153 4.61 -9.20 -4.23
N ILE A 154 5.38 -10.06 -3.54
CA ILE A 154 6.79 -9.80 -3.25
C ILE A 154 7.62 -9.71 -4.54
N GLU A 155 7.35 -10.57 -5.52
CA GLU A 155 7.99 -10.52 -6.84
C GLU A 155 7.67 -9.20 -7.58
N CYS A 156 6.41 -8.80 -7.67
CA CYS A 156 5.96 -7.54 -8.27
C CYS A 156 6.64 -6.34 -7.61
N TYR A 157 6.75 -6.33 -6.28
CA TYR A 157 7.50 -5.30 -5.56
C TYR A 157 8.97 -5.27 -5.99
N CYS A 158 9.65 -6.41 -5.91
CA CYS A 158 11.07 -6.55 -6.27
C CYS A 158 11.35 -6.16 -7.73
N LEU A 159 10.40 -6.39 -8.63
CA LEU A 159 10.44 -6.00 -10.03
C LEU A 159 10.25 -4.48 -10.21
N SER A 160 9.28 -3.89 -9.51
CA SER A 160 9.00 -2.45 -9.55
C SER A 160 10.20 -1.59 -9.12
N ILE A 161 10.91 -1.97 -8.05
CA ILE A 161 12.08 -1.25 -7.53
C ILE A 161 13.29 -1.37 -8.47
N LYS A 162 13.35 -2.41 -9.31
CA LYS A 162 14.41 -2.63 -10.30
C LYS A 162 14.12 -1.93 -11.64
N GLY A 163 13.00 -1.21 -11.75
CA GLY A 163 12.56 -0.59 -13.01
C GLY A 163 12.03 -1.59 -14.05
N ASN A 164 12.01 -2.89 -13.73
CA ASN A 164 11.53 -3.95 -14.61
C ASN A 164 10.09 -4.30 -14.23
N ARG A 165 9.11 -3.46 -14.59
CA ARG A 165 7.70 -3.86 -14.43
C ARG A 165 7.44 -5.16 -15.22
N PRO A 166 6.76 -6.18 -14.68
CA PRO A 166 6.43 -7.40 -15.40
C PRO A 166 5.41 -7.11 -16.51
N LYS A 167 5.86 -6.52 -17.62
CA LYS A 167 4.99 -6.24 -18.77
C LYS A 167 4.68 -7.48 -19.60
N GLU A 168 5.37 -8.60 -19.37
CA GLU A 168 5.25 -9.79 -20.21
C GLU A 168 5.40 -11.07 -19.39
N ARG A 169 4.41 -11.40 -18.55
CA ARG A 169 4.23 -12.78 -18.04
C ARG A 169 2.87 -13.12 -17.45
N LEU A 170 1.84 -12.33 -17.75
CA LEU A 170 0.45 -12.73 -17.51
C LEU A 170 -0.22 -13.05 -18.85
N SER A 171 0.47 -13.82 -19.70
CA SER A 171 -0.19 -14.53 -20.79
C SER A 171 -0.73 -15.84 -20.23
N THR A 172 -2.05 -15.91 -20.22
CA THR A 172 -2.92 -17.07 -20.06
C THR A 172 -2.27 -18.40 -20.46
N THR A 173 -2.02 -19.31 -19.51
CA THR A 173 -2.04 -20.75 -19.80
C THR A 173 -2.25 -21.60 -18.53
N MET A 174 -3.45 -22.18 -18.43
CA MET A 174 -3.81 -23.51 -17.87
C MET A 174 -3.46 -23.86 -16.39
N CYS A 175 -4.31 -24.53 -15.61
CA CYS A 175 -5.27 -25.59 -15.95
C CYS A 175 -6.63 -25.40 -15.24
N LEU A 176 -7.69 -25.31 -16.04
CA LEU A 176 -8.90 -26.08 -15.76
C LEU A 176 -8.60 -27.53 -16.18
N SER A 177 -8.68 -28.45 -15.24
CA SER A 177 -8.88 -29.86 -15.56
C SER A 177 -9.74 -30.48 -14.47
N GLN A 178 -11.01 -30.68 -14.86
CA GLN A 178 -11.99 -31.71 -14.49
C GLN A 178 -12.18 -32.05 -13.01
#